data_AF-A0A8J8JUC3-F1
#
_entry.id   AF-A0A8J8JUC3-F1
#
_cell.length_a   1.000
_cell.length_b   1.000
_cell.length_c   1.000
_cell.angle_alpha   90.00
_cell.angle_beta   90.00
_cell.angle_gamma   90.00
#
_symmetry.space_group_name_H-M   'P 1'
#
loop_
_entity.id
_entity.type
_entity.pdbx_description
1 polymer ?
#
loop_
_entity_poly.entity_id
_entity_poly.type
_entity_poly.pdbx_seq_one_letter_code
_entity_poly.pdbx_strand_id
1 'polypeptide(L)'
;MVSEIEKREVGKLASLLGVNKEEALRLALKEGIHELRIRKATELYVSGKASVKQAARFAGLGLADWFAIAREKNLIVQIRPEELEEDIEALQELK
;
A
#
# COMPACT_ATOMS: atom_id res chain seq x y z
N MET A 1 -20.78 -3.05 -11.05
CA MET A 1 -21.24 -4.46 -11.16
C MET A 1 -20.02 -5.30 -11.51
N VAL A 2 -19.83 -6.42 -10.81
CA VAL A 2 -18.79 -7.40 -11.15
C VAL A 2 -19.20 -8.12 -12.45
N SER A 3 -18.33 -8.10 -13.45
CA SER A 3 -18.50 -8.73 -14.76
C SER A 3 -18.56 -10.26 -14.65
N GLU A 4 -19.10 -10.91 -15.69
CA GLU A 4 -19.11 -12.38 -15.76
C GLU A 4 -17.70 -12.98 -15.82
N ILE A 5 -16.73 -12.23 -16.34
CA ILE A 5 -15.32 -12.64 -16.34
C ILE A 5 -14.78 -12.66 -14.91
N GLU A 6 -14.95 -11.58 -14.15
CA GLU A 6 -14.49 -11.50 -12.76
C GLU A 6 -15.16 -12.57 -11.87
N LYS A 7 -16.45 -12.85 -12.06
CA LYS A 7 -17.14 -13.94 -11.35
C LYS A 7 -16.52 -15.31 -11.66
N ARG A 8 -16.11 -15.54 -12.91
CA ARG A 8 -15.45 -16.79 -13.32
C ARG A 8 -14.07 -16.92 -12.68
N GLU A 9 -13.28 -15.86 -12.68
CA GLU A 9 -11.95 -15.87 -12.05
C GLU A 9 -12.02 -16.07 -10.54
N VAL A 10 -12.95 -15.41 -9.86
CA VAL A 10 -13.22 -15.65 -8.42
C VAL A 10 -13.63 -17.10 -8.18
N GLY A 11 -14.43 -17.69 -9.07
CA GLY A 11 -14.78 -19.11 -9.01
C GLY A 11 -13.57 -20.04 -9.12
N LYS A 12 -12.65 -19.77 -10.05
CA LYS A 12 -11.39 -20.52 -10.17
C LYS A 12 -10.51 -20.36 -8.94
N LEU A 13 -10.40 -19.14 -8.42
CA LEU A 13 -9.62 -18.85 -7.21
C LEU A 13 -10.20 -19.58 -6.00
N ALA A 14 -11.52 -19.58 -5.84
CA ALA A 14 -12.21 -20.32 -4.78
C ALA A 14 -11.86 -21.83 -4.82
N SER A 15 -11.92 -22.44 -6.01
CA SER A 15 -11.53 -23.84 -6.18
C SER A 15 -10.05 -24.09 -5.87
N LEU A 16 -9.16 -23.18 -6.30
CA LEU A 16 -7.72 -23.30 -6.06
C LEU A 16 -7.37 -23.21 -4.57
N LEU A 17 -8.02 -22.30 -3.85
CA LEU A 17 -7.78 -22.05 -2.42
C LEU A 17 -8.59 -23.00 -1.51
N GLY A 18 -9.52 -23.77 -2.05
CA GLY A 18 -10.39 -24.65 -1.26
C GLY A 18 -11.41 -23.89 -0.39
N VAL A 19 -11.77 -22.67 -0.76
CA VAL A 19 -12.70 -21.80 -0.02
C VAL A 19 -13.97 -21.51 -0.82
N ASN A 20 -14.97 -20.90 -0.18
CA ASN A 20 -16.16 -20.47 -0.90
C ASN A 20 -15.91 -19.20 -1.74
N LYS A 21 -16.80 -18.90 -2.69
CA LYS A 21 -16.63 -17.76 -3.61
C LYS A 21 -16.59 -16.39 -2.92
N GLU A 22 -17.33 -16.21 -1.83
CA GLU A 22 -17.37 -14.94 -1.10
C GLU A 22 -16.04 -14.69 -0.38
N GLU A 23 -15.49 -15.73 0.24
CA GLU A 23 -14.17 -15.69 0.88
C GLU A 23 -13.05 -15.44 -0.14
N ALA A 24 -13.06 -16.15 -1.26
CA ALA A 24 -12.11 -15.90 -2.36
C ALA A 24 -12.20 -14.46 -2.89
N LEU A 25 -13.41 -13.93 -3.05
CA LEU A 25 -13.61 -12.53 -3.47
C LEU A 25 -13.04 -11.56 -2.42
N ARG A 26 -13.32 -11.78 -1.13
CA ARG A 26 -12.83 -10.93 -0.04
C ARG A 26 -11.30 -10.92 0.01
N LEU A 27 -10.66 -12.08 -0.16
CA LEU A 27 -9.21 -12.22 -0.21
C LEU A 27 -8.63 -11.49 -1.43
N ALA A 28 -9.18 -11.76 -2.63
CA ALA A 28 -8.73 -11.12 -3.86
C ALA A 28 -8.84 -9.58 -3.81
N LEU A 29 -9.94 -9.05 -3.25
CA LEU A 29 -10.10 -7.62 -3.06
C LEU A 29 -9.10 -7.06 -2.06
N LYS A 30 -8.88 -7.74 -0.92
CA LYS A 30 -7.92 -7.31 0.10
C LYS A 30 -6.51 -7.22 -0.48
N GLU A 31 -6.06 -8.28 -1.15
CA GLU A 31 -4.73 -8.32 -1.78
C GLU A 31 -4.62 -7.32 -2.94
N GLY A 32 -5.64 -7.26 -3.80
CA GLY A 32 -5.66 -6.33 -4.93
C GLY A 32 -5.60 -4.87 -4.50
N ILE A 33 -6.38 -4.48 -3.47
CA ILE A 33 -6.33 -3.12 -2.91
C ILE A 33 -4.95 -2.83 -2.34
N HIS A 34 -4.38 -3.75 -1.57
CA HIS A 34 -3.06 -3.59 -0.97
C HIS A 34 -1.96 -3.36 -2.04
N GLU A 35 -1.91 -4.23 -3.05
CA GLU A 35 -0.98 -4.15 -4.17
C GLU A 35 -1.13 -2.85 -4.97
N LEU A 36 -2.36 -2.45 -5.28
CA LEU A 36 -2.63 -1.22 -6.03
C LEU A 36 -2.20 0.02 -5.25
N ARG A 37 -2.42 0.04 -3.93
CA ARG A 37 -2.00 1.14 -3.05
C ARG A 37 -0.48 1.26 -3.01
N ILE A 38 0.25 0.16 -2.82
CA ILE A 38 1.72 0.16 -2.83
C ILE A 38 2.25 0.65 -4.17
N ARG A 39 1.69 0.16 -5.29
CA ARG A 39 2.08 0.57 -6.63
C ARG A 39 1.93 2.06 -6.83
N LYS A 40 0.76 2.62 -6.46
CA LYS A 40 0.50 4.05 -6.63
C LYS A 40 1.36 4.91 -5.70
N ALA A 41 1.53 4.48 -4.45
CA ALA A 41 2.42 5.15 -3.50
C ALA A 41 3.87 5.22 -4.02
N THR A 42 4.35 4.12 -4.60
CA THR A 42 5.69 4.05 -5.19
C THR A 42 5.84 5.00 -6.37
N GLU A 43 4.86 5.03 -7.28
CA GLU A 43 4.85 5.96 -8.42
C GLU A 43 4.91 7.43 -7.96
N LEU A 44 4.12 7.79 -6.94
CA LEU A 44 4.10 9.14 -6.40
C LEU A 44 5.41 9.49 -5.69
N TYR A 45 5.99 8.55 -4.95
CA TYR A 45 7.29 8.74 -4.28
C TYR A 45 8.42 8.97 -5.29
N VAL A 46 8.57 8.08 -6.27
CA VAL A 46 9.63 8.16 -7.28
C VAL A 46 9.51 9.41 -8.16
N SER A 47 8.29 9.88 -8.41
CA SER A 47 8.05 11.13 -9.15
C SER A 47 8.25 12.41 -8.31
N GLY A 48 8.65 12.29 -7.05
CA GLY A 48 8.82 13.42 -6.13
C GLY A 48 7.51 14.09 -5.70
N LYS A 49 6.37 13.44 -5.95
CA LYS A 49 5.02 13.97 -5.65
C LYS A 49 4.52 13.56 -4.27
N ALA A 50 5.24 12.71 -3.57
CA ALA A 50 4.94 12.30 -2.21
C ALA A 50 6.23 12.19 -1.38
N SER A 51 6.19 12.70 -0.14
CA SER A 51 7.21 12.39 0.86
C SER A 51 7.14 10.92 1.29
N VAL A 52 8.15 10.45 2.03
CA VAL A 52 8.17 9.10 2.60
C VAL A 52 6.90 8.80 3.43
N LYS A 53 6.47 9.74 4.28
CA LYS A 53 5.27 9.58 5.11
C LYS A 53 4.00 9.53 4.29
N GLN A 54 3.89 10.39 3.28
CA GLN A 54 2.73 10.41 2.39
C GLN A 54 2.64 9.10 1.62
N ALA A 55 3.76 8.58 1.14
CA ALA A 55 3.81 7.30 0.46
C ALA A 55 3.39 6.13 1.37
N ALA A 56 3.90 6.06 2.61
CA ALA A 56 3.45 5.08 3.60
C ALA A 56 1.93 5.15 3.84
N ARG A 57 1.39 6.37 4.06
CA ARG A 57 -0.05 6.58 4.23
C ARG A 57 -0.86 6.16 3.01
N PHE A 58 -0.41 6.49 1.80
CA PHE A 58 -1.07 6.08 0.56
C PHE A 58 -1.04 4.57 0.37
N ALA A 59 0.06 3.90 0.73
CA ALA A 59 0.17 2.44 0.76
C ALA A 59 -0.73 1.80 1.82
N GLY A 60 -1.14 2.54 2.85
CA GLY A 60 -1.90 2.01 3.98
C GLY A 60 -1.01 1.29 4.98
N LEU A 61 0.22 1.77 5.13
CA LEU A 61 1.29 1.15 5.89
C LEU A 61 1.84 2.10 6.95
N GLY A 62 2.46 1.52 7.98
CA GLY A 62 3.36 2.27 8.85
C GLY A 62 4.66 2.64 8.11
N LEU A 63 5.41 3.58 8.67
CA LEU A 63 6.70 4.00 8.11
C LEU A 63 7.70 2.84 8.00
N ALA A 64 7.76 1.97 9.01
CA ALA A 64 8.66 0.82 9.02
C ALA A 64 8.38 -0.15 7.84
N ASP A 65 7.12 -0.49 7.62
CA ASP A 65 6.70 -1.36 6.52
C ASP A 65 6.98 -0.71 5.15
N TRP A 66 6.76 0.60 5.05
CA TRP A 66 7.11 1.35 3.85
C TRP A 66 8.61 1.32 3.56
N PHE A 67 9.48 1.47 4.57
CA PHE A 67 10.93 1.37 4.36
C PHE A 67 11.36 -0.03 3.93
N ALA A 68 10.72 -1.08 4.42
CA ALA A 68 10.98 -2.44 3.95
C ALA A 68 10.67 -2.57 2.45
N ILE A 69 9.52 -2.06 2.00
CA ILE A 69 9.14 -2.01 0.57
C ILE A 69 10.12 -1.18 -0.24
N ALA A 70 10.49 0.01 0.26
CA ALA A 70 11.43 0.89 -0.43
C ALA A 70 12.79 0.18 -0.64
N ARG A 71 13.27 -0.54 0.37
CA ARG A 71 14.48 -1.36 0.28
C ARG A 71 14.32 -2.49 -0.75
N GLU A 72 13.25 -3.27 -0.69
CA GLU A 72 12.99 -4.36 -1.64
C GLU A 72 12.90 -3.89 -3.09
N LYS A 73 12.35 -2.68 -3.29
CA LYS A 73 12.24 -2.04 -4.62
C LYS A 73 13.47 -1.21 -5.00
N ASN A 74 14.54 -1.23 -4.19
CA ASN A 74 15.77 -0.43 -4.37
C ASN A 74 15.51 1.07 -4.61
N LEU A 75 14.52 1.62 -3.90
CA LEU A 75 14.23 3.05 -3.94
C LEU A 75 15.28 3.80 -3.12
N ILE A 76 15.79 4.89 -3.68
CA ILE A 76 16.65 5.80 -2.93
C ILE A 76 15.75 6.53 -1.93
N VAL A 77 15.94 6.23 -0.65
CA VAL A 77 15.25 6.91 0.43
C VAL A 77 16.02 8.17 0.80
N GLN A 78 15.49 9.33 0.42
CA GLN A 78 15.95 10.62 0.92
C GLN A 78 14.88 11.19 1.85
N ILE A 79 15.27 11.50 3.08
CA ILE A 79 14.45 12.23 4.05
C ILE A 79 15.11 13.58 4.20
N ARG A 80 14.37 14.65 3.91
CA ARG A 80 14.91 16.00 4.04
C ARG A 80 14.74 16.49 5.49
N PRO A 81 15.63 17.36 6.01
CA PRO A 81 15.52 17.87 7.37
C PRO A 81 14.16 18.49 7.68
N GLU A 82 13.58 19.23 6.72
CA GLU A 82 12.29 19.92 6.88
C GLU A 82 11.15 18.91 7.08
N GLU A 83 11.24 17.73 6.46
CA GLU A 83 10.26 16.66 6.66
C GLU A 83 10.33 16.09 8.08
N LEU A 84 11.47 16.18 8.77
CA LEU A 84 11.63 15.72 10.14
C LEU A 84 11.23 16.80 11.15
N GLU A 85 11.46 18.08 10.84
CA GLU A 85 11.05 19.21 11.68
C GLU A 85 9.54 19.22 11.92
N GLU A 86 8.74 19.02 10.88
CA GLU A 86 7.28 18.89 10.99
C GLU A 86 6.84 17.76 11.95
N ASP A 87 7.57 16.64 12.01
CA ASP A 87 7.27 15.56 12.97
C ASP A 87 7.60 15.97 14.40
N ILE A 88 8.73 16.66 14.58
CA ILE A 88 9.19 17.09 15.89
C ILE A 88 8.20 18.10 16.48
N GLU A 89 7.75 19.07 15.68
CA GLU A 89 6.72 20.02 16.08
C GLU A 89 5.42 19.31 16.48
N ALA A 90 4.91 18.40 15.63
CA ALA A 90 3.70 17.64 15.91
C ALA A 90 3.81 16.82 17.21
N LEU A 91 4.99 16.26 17.51
CA LEU A 91 5.24 15.52 18.75
C LEU A 91 5.30 16.43 19.99
N GLN A 92 5.74 17.67 19.84
CA GLN A 92 5.78 18.64 20.94
C GLN A 92 4.38 19.11 21.34
N GLU A 93 3.45 19.21 20.40
CA GLU A 93 2.05 19.60 20.64
C GLU A 93 1.21 18.50 21.33
N LEU A 94 1.70 17.26 21.38
CA LEU A 94 1.05 16.14 22.06
C LEU A 94 1.34 16.10 23.58
N LYS A 95 2.13 17.04 24.10
CA LYS A 95 2.41 17.20 25.53
C LYS A 95 1.40 18.10 26.22
#